data_AF-A0A961YIK8-F1
#
_entry.id   AF-A0A961YIK8-F1
#
_cell.length_a   1.000
_cell.length_b   1.000
_cell.length_c   1.000
_cell.angle_alpha   90.00
_cell.angle_beta   90.00
_cell.angle_gamma   90.00
#
_symmetry.space_group_name_H-M   'P 1'
#
loop_
_entity.id
_entity.type
_entity.pdbx_description
1 polymer ?
#
loop_
_entity_poly.entity_id
_entity_poly.type
_entity_poly.pdbx_seq_one_letter_code
_entity_poly.pdbx_strand_id
1 'polypeptide(L)' 'LRGVSLIGIDSVYQPKPRRIEAWSRLERDLDRDKLAEMTTTIPFSGLENAAHDILDGKVRGRLVVEIG' A
#
# COMPACT_ATOMS: atom_id res chain seq x y z
N LEU A 1 23.94 17.08 19.74
CA LEU A 1 22.53 17.06 19.31
C LEU A 1 22.47 16.56 17.87
N ARG A 2 21.77 15.45 17.57
CA ARG A 2 21.72 14.90 16.20
C ARG A 2 20.63 15.51 15.31
N GLY A 3 19.80 16.43 15.84
CA GLY A 3 18.82 17.20 15.05
C GLY A 3 17.74 16.35 14.36
N VAL A 4 17.47 15.15 14.86
CA VAL A 4 16.51 14.22 14.23
C VAL A 4 15.07 14.60 14.54
N SER A 5 14.17 14.37 13.58
CA SER A 5 12.72 14.57 13.74
C SER A 5 11.98 13.24 13.73
N LEU A 6 10.92 13.16 14.54
CA LEU A 6 9.94 12.07 14.51
C LEU A 6 8.63 12.64 13.96
N ILE A 7 8.15 12.10 12.84
CA ILE A 7 6.97 12.59 12.12
C ILE A 7 5.91 11.50 12.10
N GLY A 8 4.74 11.77 12.70
CA GLY A 8 3.59 10.88 12.63
C GLY A 8 2.89 10.96 11.27
N ILE A 9 2.55 9.80 10.70
CA ILE A 9 1.84 9.70 9.42
C ILE A 9 0.48 9.04 9.67
N ASP A 10 -0.59 9.75 9.36
CA ASP A 10 -1.97 9.23 9.34
C ASP A 10 -2.52 9.35 7.92
N SER A 11 -3.10 8.29 7.37
CA SER A 11 -3.71 8.29 6.03
C SER A 11 -5.23 8.50 6.07
N VAL A 12 -5.89 8.21 7.20
CA VAL A 12 -7.35 8.13 7.30
C VAL A 12 -7.99 9.51 7.10
N TYR A 13 -7.53 10.50 7.86
CA TYR A 13 -8.19 11.82 7.92
C TYR A 13 -7.52 12.90 7.08
N GLN A 14 -6.64 12.53 6.14
CA GLN A 14 -5.94 13.53 5.32
C GLN A 14 -6.91 14.43 4.53
N PRO A 15 -6.76 15.75 4.55
CA PRO A 15 -7.61 16.63 3.76
C PRO A 15 -7.58 16.28 2.26
N LYS A 16 -8.73 16.39 1.59
CA LYS A 16 -8.88 16.05 0.16
C LYS A 16 -7.79 16.67 -0.74
N PRO A 17 -7.40 17.96 -0.60
CA PRO A 17 -6.35 18.52 -1.44
C PRO A 17 -5.01 17.80 -1.31
N ARG A 18 -4.64 17.38 -0.09
CA ARG A 18 -3.40 16.61 0.14
C ARG A 18 -3.48 15.20 -0.42
N ARG A 19 -4.65 14.56 -0.36
CA ARG A 19 -4.86 13.26 -1.01
C ARG A 19 -4.68 13.34 -2.52
N ILE A 20 -5.24 14.36 -3.16
CA ILE A 20 -5.09 14.58 -4.61
C ILE A 20 -3.61 14.71 -4.98
N GLU A 21 -2.88 15.59 -4.29
CA GLU A 21 -1.45 15.76 -4.51
C GLU A 21 -0.68 14.44 -4.31
N ALA A 22 -0.96 13.71 -3.23
CA ALA A 22 -0.30 12.43 -2.96
C ALA A 22 -0.54 11.42 -4.11
N TRP A 23 -1.77 11.32 -4.62
CA TRP A 23 -2.09 10.45 -5.75
C TRP A 23 -1.42 10.89 -7.06
N SER A 24 -1.41 12.19 -7.37
CA SER A 24 -0.69 12.73 -8.54
C SER A 24 0.80 12.43 -8.47
N ARG A 25 1.39 12.47 -7.26
CA ARG A 25 2.77 12.05 -7.04
C ARG A 25 2.97 10.55 -7.23
N LEU A 26 2.07 9.71 -6.74
CA LEU A 26 2.17 8.26 -6.99
C LEU A 26 2.16 7.96 -8.49
N GLU A 27 1.28 8.61 -9.27
CA GLU A 27 1.24 8.42 -10.71
C GLU A 27 2.54 8.84 -11.42
N ARG A 28 3.13 9.95 -11.00
CA ARG A 28 4.34 10.52 -11.62
C ARG A 28 5.63 9.83 -11.16
N ASP A 29 5.74 9.54 -9.87
CA ASP A 29 7.01 9.18 -9.21
C ASP A 29 7.14 7.67 -8.96
N LEU A 30 6.03 6.91 -8.91
CA LEU A 30 6.08 5.47 -8.65
C LEU A 30 6.38 4.69 -9.93
N ASP A 31 7.48 3.94 -9.90
CA ASP A 31 7.86 3.00 -10.95
C ASP A 31 6.83 1.85 -11.04
N ARG A 32 6.16 1.76 -12.18
CA ARG A 32 5.09 0.79 -12.43
C ARG A 32 5.62 -0.64 -12.55
N ASP A 33 6.83 -0.82 -13.05
CA ASP A 33 7.42 -2.14 -13.22
C ASP A 33 7.78 -2.74 -11.85
N LYS A 34 8.32 -1.91 -10.95
CA LYS A 34 8.55 -2.32 -9.55
C LYS A 34 7.26 -2.58 -8.79
N LEU A 35 6.23 -1.78 -9.02
CA LEU A 35 4.91 -2.02 -8.43
C LEU A 35 4.34 -3.37 -8.91
N ALA A 36 4.47 -3.68 -10.19
CA ALA A 36 4.03 -4.95 -10.75
C ALA A 36 4.83 -6.12 -10.16
N GLU A 37 6.16 -6.00 -10.04
CA GLU A 37 7.04 -7.04 -9.47
C GLU A 37 6.67 -7.39 -8.02
N MET A 38 6.22 -6.41 -7.22
CA MET A 38 5.80 -6.66 -5.83
C MET A 38 4.33 -7.04 -5.68
N THR A 39 3.55 -7.10 -6.76
CA THR A 39 2.12 -7.37 -6.72
C THR A 39 1.81 -8.84 -6.95
N THR A 40 0.91 -9.40 -6.15
CA THR A 40 0.34 -10.75 -6.34
C THR A 40 -1.18 -10.64 -6.37
N THR A 41 -1.81 -11.11 -7.45
CA THR A 41 -3.27 -11.14 -7.56
C THR A 41 -3.83 -12.39 -6.92
N ILE A 42 -4.89 -12.24 -6.12
CA ILE A 42 -5.61 -13.34 -5.49
C ILE A 42 -7.10 -13.28 -5.84
N PRO A 43 -7.80 -14.42 -5.99
CA PRO A 43 -9.24 -14.42 -6.14
C PRO A 43 -9.91 -14.00 -4.83
N PHE A 44 -11.14 -13.49 -4.90
CA PHE A 44 -11.93 -13.15 -3.71
C PHE A 44 -12.09 -14.33 -2.73
N SER A 45 -12.17 -15.57 -3.23
CA SER A 45 -12.24 -16.79 -2.40
C SER A 45 -10.99 -17.03 -1.54
N GLY A 46 -9.85 -16.42 -1.88
CA GLY A 46 -8.60 -16.52 -1.12
C GLY A 46 -8.45 -15.47 -0.01
N LEU A 47 -9.42 -14.56 0.15
CA LEU A 47 -9.30 -13.38 1.00
C LEU A 47 -9.07 -13.72 2.49
N GLU A 48 -9.79 -14.70 3.03
CA GLU A 48 -9.68 -15.07 4.44
C GLU A 48 -8.29 -15.60 4.78
N ASN A 49 -7.79 -16.55 3.99
CA ASN A 49 -6.43 -17.08 4.15
C ASN A 49 -5.37 -15.98 4.01
N ALA A 50 -5.52 -15.10 3.01
CA ALA A 50 -4.60 -13.98 2.81
C ALA A 50 -4.57 -13.01 4.01
N ALA A 51 -5.74 -12.76 4.65
CA ALA A 51 -5.80 -11.93 5.85
C ALA A 51 -5.03 -12.56 7.02
N HIS A 52 -5.16 -13.88 7.23
CA HIS A 52 -4.37 -14.60 8.23
C HIS A 52 -2.87 -14.54 7.94
N ASP A 53 -2.46 -14.78 6.69
CA ASP A 53 -1.05 -14.72 6.30
C ASP A 53 -0.44 -13.31 6.45
N ILE A 54 -1.24 -12.24 6.27
CA ILE A 54 -0.80 -10.86 6.55
C ILE A 54 -0.50 -10.69 8.04
N LEU A 55 -1.40 -11.14 8.92
CA LEU A 55 -1.23 -11.03 10.38
C LEU A 55 -0.07 -11.89 10.90
N ASP A 56 0.15 -13.05 10.29
CA ASP A 56 1.27 -13.95 10.58
C ASP A 56 2.61 -13.44 10.00
N GLY A 57 2.61 -12.33 9.23
CA GLY A 57 3.80 -11.75 8.62
C GLY A 57 4.39 -12.56 7.46
N LYS A 58 3.61 -13.46 6.85
CA LYS A 58 4.03 -14.33 5.75
C LYS A 58 3.96 -13.64 4.38
N VAL A 59 3.25 -12.52 4.29
CA VAL A 59 3.07 -11.77 3.04
C VAL A 59 4.20 -10.76 2.83
N ARG A 60 4.88 -10.87 1.69
CA ARG A 60 5.80 -9.86 1.16
C ARG A 60 5.18 -9.17 -0.05
N GLY A 61 5.35 -7.86 -0.18
CA GLY A 61 4.82 -7.10 -1.30
C GLY A 61 3.38 -6.64 -1.06
N ARG A 62 2.56 -6.65 -2.12
CA ARG A 62 1.17 -6.18 -2.17
C ARG A 62 0.27 -7.23 -2.79
N LEU A 63 -0.87 -7.46 -2.16
CA LEU A 63 -1.93 -8.31 -2.69
C LEU A 63 -2.98 -7.44 -3.38
N VAL A 64 -3.41 -7.86 -4.57
CA VAL A 64 -4.56 -7.30 -5.27
C VAL A 64 -5.65 -8.36 -5.29
N VAL A 65 -6.83 -8.02 -4.77
CA VAL A 65 -7.98 -8.92 -4.77
C VAL A 65 -8.77 -8.67 -6.05
N GLU A 66 -8.90 -9.68 -6.88
CA GLU A 66 -9.75 -9.62 -8.06
C GLU A 66 -11.23 -9.76 -7.64
N ILE A 67 -12.05 -8.79 -8.05
CA ILE A 67 -13.49 -8.74 -7.80
C ILE A 67 -14.18 -8.65 -9.17
N GLY A 68 -14.97 -9.67 -9.52
CA GLY A 68 -15.62 -9.80 -10.82
C GLY A 68 -16.12 -11.21 -11.06
#